data_AF-A0A2V2UWG9-F1
#
_entry.id   AF-A0A2V2UWG9-F1
#
_cell.length_a   1.000
_cell.length_b   1.000
_cell.length_c   1.000
_cell.angle_alpha   90.00
_cell.angle_beta   90.00
_cell.angle_gamma   90.00
#
_symmetry.space_group_name_H-M   'P 1'
#
loop_
_entity.id
_entity.type
_entity.pdbx_description
1 polymer ?
#
loop_
_entity_poly.entity_id
_entity_poly.type
_entity_poly.pdbx_seq_one_letter_code
_entity_poly.pdbx_strand_id
1 'polypeptide(L)'
;MASGKVLADQFRRQGIRYEEASGILWCSLCTNAKGLEIIEVESKDSVLEHCALKRHLIFMEKQLAIDQYCPVEINGCYMLLDHHCVYPAVMFGRGRLLLDDTLGCLIPEDVCGGVKLFPRHKYTVVELIIPHSTVPLPRKPDYFVEREVRSRKCRLGMDICIAYYNKSVEGETAVMKRRRTVFGRVNMQGI
;
A
#
# COMPACT_ATOMS: atom_id res chain seq x y z
N MET A 1 23.31 44.81 -10.76
CA MET A 1 23.18 43.97 -9.55
C MET A 1 21.73 43.62 -9.39
N ALA A 2 21.40 42.33 -9.22
CA ALA A 2 20.01 41.93 -8.90
C ALA A 2 19.72 42.36 -7.47
N SER A 3 18.55 42.97 -7.19
CA SER A 3 18.20 43.33 -5.82
C SER A 3 18.04 42.07 -4.96
N GLY A 4 18.37 42.14 -3.67
CA GLY A 4 18.19 41.02 -2.72
C GLY A 4 16.80 40.39 -2.78
N LYS A 5 15.76 41.20 -3.02
CA LYS A 5 14.38 40.72 -3.27
C LYS A 5 14.27 39.78 -4.47
N VAL A 6 14.89 40.12 -5.60
CA VAL A 6 14.89 39.26 -6.81
C VAL A 6 15.62 37.95 -6.54
N LEU A 7 16.73 37.99 -5.79
CA LEU A 7 17.47 36.79 -5.40
C LEU A 7 16.64 35.90 -4.46
N ALA A 8 15.98 36.46 -3.46
CA ALA A 8 15.10 35.70 -2.57
C ALA A 8 13.92 35.06 -3.31
N ASP A 9 13.37 35.74 -4.32
CA ASP A 9 12.31 35.17 -5.15
C ASP A 9 12.82 34.01 -6.02
N GLN A 10 14.02 34.14 -6.60
CA GLN A 10 14.64 33.07 -7.40
C GLN A 10 14.97 31.83 -6.56
N PHE A 11 15.49 32.03 -5.35
CA PHE A 11 15.94 30.95 -4.46
C PHE A 11 14.95 30.65 -3.32
N ARG A 12 13.67 30.99 -3.52
CA ARG A 12 12.63 30.84 -2.50
C ARG A 12 12.47 29.40 -2.03
N ARG A 13 12.64 28.43 -2.95
CA ARG A 13 12.53 26.98 -2.67
C ARG A 13 13.69 26.45 -1.84
N GLN A 14 14.85 27.06 -1.94
CA GLN A 14 16.05 26.78 -1.14
C GLN A 14 16.02 27.51 0.21
N GLY A 15 14.89 28.11 0.57
CA GLY A 15 14.72 28.78 1.86
C GLY A 15 15.33 30.17 1.95
N ILE A 16 15.75 30.78 0.83
CA ILE A 16 16.26 32.16 0.85
C ILE A 16 15.09 33.12 1.00
N ARG A 17 15.27 34.13 1.86
CA ARG A 17 14.29 35.15 2.21
C ARG A 17 14.96 36.52 2.23
N TYR A 18 14.15 37.55 2.01
CA TYR A 18 14.59 38.93 2.02
C TYR A 18 13.69 39.72 2.97
N GLU A 19 14.31 40.52 3.85
CA GLU A 19 13.60 41.44 4.74
C GLU A 19 13.72 42.87 4.21
N GLU A 20 12.59 43.46 3.79
CA GLU A 20 12.58 44.77 3.12
C GLU A 20 12.94 45.93 4.05
N ALA A 21 12.64 45.82 5.35
CA ALA A 21 12.89 46.89 6.33
C ALA A 21 14.38 47.05 6.66
N SER A 22 15.11 45.94 6.73
CA SER A 22 16.53 45.89 7.08
C SER A 22 17.43 45.77 5.84
N GLY A 23 16.86 45.40 4.69
CA GLY A 23 17.60 45.13 3.46
C GLY A 23 18.48 43.88 3.57
N ILE A 24 18.05 42.88 4.34
CA ILE A 24 18.87 41.71 4.66
C ILE A 24 18.37 40.48 3.90
N LEU A 25 19.32 39.77 3.27
CA LEU A 25 19.11 38.45 2.70
C LEU A 25 19.48 37.38 3.73
N TRP A 26 18.61 36.40 3.97
CA TRP A 26 18.84 35.36 4.97
C TRP A 26 18.25 34.02 4.57
N CYS A 27 18.68 32.95 5.24
CA CYS A 27 18.24 31.59 4.96
C CYS A 27 17.35 31.04 6.08
N SER A 28 16.10 30.72 5.76
CA SER A 28 15.14 30.17 6.72
C SER A 28 15.44 28.73 7.14
N LEU A 29 16.17 27.97 6.32
CA LEU A 29 16.55 26.59 6.62
C LEU A 29 17.75 26.50 7.57
N CYS A 30 18.68 27.45 7.46
CA CYS A 30 19.91 27.46 8.26
C CYS A 30 19.79 28.26 9.56
N THR A 31 18.80 29.15 9.64
CA THR A 31 18.45 29.91 10.85
C THR A 31 18.10 28.97 12.00
N ASN A 32 18.58 29.29 13.21
CA ASN A 32 18.30 28.49 14.41
C ASN A 32 18.02 29.41 15.62
N ALA A 33 17.79 28.82 16.79
CA ALA A 33 17.48 29.57 18.01
C ALA A 33 18.58 30.55 18.47
N LYS A 34 19.79 30.46 17.91
CA LYS A 34 20.91 31.38 18.23
C LYS A 34 20.95 32.62 17.33
N GLY A 35 20.24 32.61 16.21
CA GLY A 35 20.19 33.76 15.31
C GLY A 35 19.85 33.42 13.87
N LEU A 36 19.60 34.48 13.09
CA LEU A 36 19.39 34.46 11.66
C LEU A 36 20.70 34.15 10.94
N GLU A 37 20.65 33.23 9.98
CA GLU A 37 21.78 32.97 9.08
C GLU A 37 21.71 33.95 7.91
N ILE A 38 22.45 35.05 8.03
CA ILE A 38 22.48 36.16 7.07
C ILE A 38 23.46 35.86 5.93
N ILE A 39 23.08 36.16 4.70
CA ILE A 39 23.96 36.12 3.53
C ILE A 39 24.53 37.53 3.36
N GLU A 40 25.80 37.70 3.76
CA GLU A 40 26.45 39.01 3.87
C GLU A 40 26.53 39.77 2.54
N VAL A 41 26.57 39.06 1.42
CA VAL A 41 26.69 39.65 0.09
C VAL A 41 25.46 39.33 -0.75
N GLU A 42 24.73 40.34 -1.19
CA GLU A 42 23.59 40.21 -2.11
C GLU A 42 24.04 39.91 -3.55
N SER A 43 24.73 38.79 -3.74
CA SER A 43 25.13 38.29 -5.05
C SER A 43 24.62 36.88 -5.28
N LYS A 44 24.38 36.54 -6.54
CA LYS A 44 23.97 35.19 -6.93
C LYS A 44 25.02 34.16 -6.50
N ASP A 45 26.30 34.49 -6.64
CA ASP A 45 27.39 33.57 -6.30
C ASP A 45 27.44 33.29 -4.80
N SER A 46 27.25 34.31 -3.95
CA SER A 46 27.20 34.12 -2.50
C SER A 46 26.01 33.26 -2.06
N VAL A 47 24.84 33.43 -2.69
CA VAL A 47 23.67 32.56 -2.45
C VAL A 47 23.95 31.11 -2.86
N LEU A 48 24.58 30.91 -4.02
CA LEU A 48 24.93 29.56 -4.49
C LEU A 48 25.97 28.88 -3.59
N GLU A 49 26.98 29.62 -3.14
CA GLU A 49 27.97 29.13 -2.18
C GLU A 49 27.30 28.74 -0.86
N HIS A 50 26.38 29.57 -0.35
CA HIS A 50 25.59 29.24 0.84
C HIS A 50 24.78 27.95 0.64
N CYS A 51 24.05 27.83 -0.47
CA CYS A 51 23.24 26.65 -0.79
C CYS A 51 24.07 25.38 -0.99
N ALA A 52 25.34 25.51 -1.40
CA ALA A 52 26.26 24.39 -1.55
C ALA A 52 26.82 23.87 -0.22
N LEU A 53 26.63 24.59 0.90
CA LEU A 53 27.08 24.14 2.21
C LEU A 53 26.39 22.83 2.59
N LYS A 54 27.18 21.85 3.08
CA LYS A 54 26.68 20.55 3.54
C LYS A 54 25.53 20.68 4.55
N ARG A 55 25.62 21.64 5.47
CA ARG A 55 24.59 21.93 6.47
C ARG A 55 23.27 22.35 5.81
N HIS A 56 23.33 23.24 4.82
CA HIS A 56 22.17 23.69 4.06
C HIS A 56 21.52 22.53 3.30
N LEU A 57 22.31 21.72 2.60
CA LEU A 57 21.82 20.55 1.86
C LEU A 57 21.08 19.56 2.77
N ILE A 58 21.60 19.28 3.96
CA ILE A 58 20.94 18.40 4.95
C ILE A 58 19.59 18.97 5.38
N PHE A 59 19.50 20.27 5.67
CA PHE A 59 18.23 20.88 6.07
C PHE A 59 17.23 20.96 4.92
N MET A 60 17.71 21.24 3.71
CA MET A 60 16.89 21.23 2.51
C MET A 60 16.34 19.82 2.24
N GLU A 61 17.16 18.79 2.35
CA GLU A 61 16.74 17.39 2.22
C GLU A 61 15.67 17.04 3.25
N LYS A 62 15.87 17.42 4.53
CA LYS A 62 14.85 17.22 5.57
C LYS A 62 13.53 17.92 5.25
N GLN A 63 13.57 19.17 4.80
CA GLN A 63 12.36 19.92 4.47
C GLN A 63 11.62 19.33 3.27
N LEU A 64 12.33 18.83 2.27
CA LEU A 64 11.76 18.13 1.11
C LEU A 64 11.26 16.73 1.48
N ALA A 65 11.92 16.07 2.44
CA ALA A 65 11.53 14.77 2.92
C ALA A 65 10.23 14.80 3.72
N ILE A 66 9.81 15.95 4.31
CA ILE A 66 8.54 16.10 5.06
C ILE A 66 7.34 15.56 4.25
N ASP A 67 7.31 15.77 2.94
CA ASP A 67 6.25 15.28 2.06
C ASP A 67 6.25 13.74 1.90
N GLN A 68 7.37 13.09 2.23
CA GLN A 68 7.56 11.64 2.18
C GLN A 68 7.25 10.94 3.50
N TYR A 69 7.11 11.69 4.60
CA TYR A 69 6.76 11.10 5.88
C TYR A 69 5.31 10.62 5.86
N CYS A 70 5.06 9.51 6.55
CA CYS A 70 3.75 8.93 6.76
C CYS A 70 3.21 9.40 8.13
N PRO A 71 2.36 10.44 8.19
CA PRO A 71 1.71 10.83 9.43
C PRO A 71 0.66 9.78 9.80
N VAL A 72 0.72 9.22 11.01
CA VAL A 72 -0.23 8.21 11.51
C VAL A 72 -0.54 8.44 12.98
N GLU A 73 -1.63 7.87 13.46
CA GLU A 73 -1.93 7.78 14.90
C GLU A 73 -1.84 6.31 15.29
N ILE A 74 -0.99 5.95 16.26
CA ILE A 74 -0.87 4.58 16.78
C ILE A 74 -1.17 4.61 18.28
N ASN A 75 -2.19 3.88 18.74
CA ASN A 75 -2.65 3.88 20.14
C ASN A 75 -2.94 5.29 20.69
N GLY A 76 -3.51 6.18 19.87
CA GLY A 76 -3.76 7.58 20.26
C GLY A 76 -2.53 8.49 20.21
N CYS A 77 -1.34 7.97 19.90
CA CYS A 77 -0.12 8.75 19.77
C CYS A 77 0.11 9.15 18.31
N TYR A 78 0.21 10.44 18.04
CA TYR A 78 0.60 10.93 16.71
C TYR A 78 2.08 10.65 16.45
N MET A 79 2.35 9.99 15.33
CA MET A 79 3.70 9.64 14.90
C MET A 79 3.91 10.08 13.47
N LEU A 80 5.11 10.56 13.18
CA LEU A 80 5.55 10.88 11.83
C LEU A 80 6.64 9.87 11.47
N LEU A 81 6.38 9.00 10.51
CA LEU A 81 7.29 7.92 10.15
C LEU A 81 8.00 8.23 8.83
N ASP A 82 9.30 8.00 8.79
CA ASP A 82 10.13 8.15 7.58
C ASP A 82 9.74 7.16 6.47
N HIS A 83 8.93 6.15 6.81
CA HIS A 83 8.51 5.07 5.92
C HIS A 83 7.06 4.66 6.19
N HIS A 84 6.44 4.06 5.18
CA HIS A 84 5.05 3.62 5.20
C HIS A 84 4.91 2.18 5.72
N CYS A 85 5.87 1.65 6.48
CA CYS A 85 5.85 0.26 6.93
C CYS A 85 6.29 0.19 8.39
N VAL A 86 5.74 -0.73 9.15
CA VAL A 86 6.19 -1.03 10.52
C VAL A 86 6.27 -2.53 10.71
N TYR A 87 7.04 -3.00 11.70
CA TYR A 87 7.20 -4.42 11.99
C TYR A 87 6.59 -4.70 13.38
N PRO A 88 5.29 -5.09 13.46
CA PRO A 88 4.59 -5.18 14.74
C PRO A 88 5.28 -6.11 15.74
N ALA A 89 5.74 -7.28 15.30
CA ALA A 89 6.46 -8.22 16.14
C ALA A 89 7.73 -7.64 16.79
N VAL A 90 8.44 -6.75 16.08
CA VAL A 90 9.68 -6.11 16.56
C VAL A 90 9.38 -4.89 17.41
N MET A 91 8.39 -4.08 17.02
CA MET A 91 8.08 -2.81 17.66
C MET A 91 7.20 -2.95 18.90
N PHE A 92 6.26 -3.90 18.89
CA PHE A 92 5.24 -4.05 19.93
C PHE A 92 5.30 -5.43 20.62
N GLY A 93 6.08 -6.37 20.08
CA GLY A 93 6.23 -7.72 20.60
C GLY A 93 5.43 -8.76 19.83
N ARG A 94 5.77 -10.05 20.02
CA ARG A 94 5.13 -11.16 19.29
C ARG A 94 3.65 -11.29 19.65
N GLY A 95 2.84 -11.65 18.66
CA GLY A 95 1.38 -11.83 18.82
C GLY A 95 0.59 -10.52 18.80
N ARG A 96 1.26 -9.38 18.63
CA ARG A 96 0.63 -8.08 18.41
C ARG A 96 0.37 -7.86 16.93
N LEU A 97 -0.81 -7.34 16.62
CA LEU A 97 -1.27 -6.96 15.29
C LEU A 97 -1.69 -5.50 15.28
N LEU A 98 -1.88 -4.93 14.10
CA LEU A 98 -2.44 -3.58 13.93
C LEU A 98 -3.88 -3.69 13.44
N LEU A 99 -4.80 -3.08 14.19
CA LEU A 99 -6.15 -2.77 13.76
C LEU A 99 -6.14 -1.36 13.16
N ASP A 100 -6.56 -1.20 11.92
CA ASP A 100 -6.82 0.12 11.35
C ASP A 100 -8.23 0.56 11.77
N ASP A 101 -8.30 1.53 12.69
CA ASP A 101 -9.57 2.05 13.20
C ASP A 101 -10.31 2.88 12.15
N THR A 102 -9.59 3.39 11.14
CA THR A 102 -10.16 4.17 10.04
C THR A 102 -10.96 3.27 9.09
N LEU A 103 -10.41 2.09 8.81
CA LEU A 103 -11.01 1.10 7.91
C LEU A 103 -11.82 0.02 8.64
N GLY A 104 -11.64 -0.11 9.95
CA GLY A 104 -12.27 -1.13 10.79
C GLY A 104 -11.76 -2.54 10.51
N CYS A 105 -10.49 -2.70 10.10
CA CYS A 105 -9.94 -4.00 9.71
C CYS A 105 -8.56 -4.29 10.32
N LEU A 106 -8.32 -5.56 10.62
CA LEU A 106 -7.00 -6.03 11.01
C LEU A 106 -6.09 -6.05 9.79
N ILE A 107 -4.92 -5.42 9.92
CA ILE A 107 -3.92 -5.41 8.86
C ILE A 107 -2.95 -6.58 9.11
N PRO A 108 -2.92 -7.58 8.21
CA PRO A 108 -2.00 -8.70 8.34
C PRO A 108 -0.57 -8.26 8.03
N GLU A 109 0.39 -8.94 8.65
CA GLU A 109 1.80 -8.84 8.27
C GLU A 109 2.02 -9.46 6.87
N ASP A 110 2.86 -8.83 6.05
CA ASP A 110 3.34 -9.38 4.79
C ASP A 110 4.36 -10.52 5.01
N VAL A 111 4.81 -11.20 3.95
CA VAL A 111 5.83 -12.27 3.99
C VAL A 111 7.14 -11.85 4.68
N CYS A 112 7.44 -10.55 4.69
CA CYS A 112 8.61 -9.98 5.36
C CYS A 112 8.35 -9.62 6.84
N GLY A 113 7.15 -9.84 7.37
CA GLY A 113 6.74 -9.45 8.73
C GLY A 113 6.39 -7.96 8.89
N GLY A 114 6.31 -7.22 7.78
CA GLY A 114 6.00 -5.79 7.76
C GLY A 114 4.53 -5.52 7.52
N VAL A 115 4.03 -4.41 8.05
CA VAL A 115 2.68 -3.89 7.85
C VAL A 115 2.77 -2.53 7.18
N LYS A 116 2.18 -2.40 5.98
CA LYS A 116 2.10 -1.12 5.28
C LYS A 116 1.05 -0.22 5.92
N LEU A 117 1.46 0.98 6.31
CA LEU A 117 0.62 2.03 6.87
C LEU A 117 0.18 3.02 5.80
N PHE A 118 -0.98 3.62 6.03
CA PHE A 118 -1.57 4.64 5.20
C PHE A 118 -1.51 5.99 5.92
N PRO A 119 -1.09 7.07 5.23
CA PRO A 119 -1.08 8.40 5.81
C PRO A 119 -2.45 8.80 6.36
N ARG A 120 -2.46 9.46 7.52
CA ARG A 120 -3.61 9.98 8.26
C ARG A 120 -4.58 8.92 8.79
N HIS A 121 -4.19 7.65 8.76
CA HIS A 121 -4.95 6.59 9.40
C HIS A 121 -4.63 6.48 10.89
N LYS A 122 -5.60 5.93 11.61
CA LYS A 122 -5.52 5.60 13.02
C LYS A 122 -5.40 4.10 13.18
N TYR A 123 -4.46 3.69 14.01
CA TYR A 123 -4.17 2.30 14.28
C TYR A 123 -4.19 2.04 15.78
N THR A 124 -4.71 0.89 16.15
CA THR A 124 -4.64 0.35 17.50
C THR A 124 -3.87 -0.96 17.48
N VAL A 125 -2.88 -1.09 18.36
CA VAL A 125 -2.14 -2.33 18.55
C VAL A 125 -3.00 -3.27 19.36
N VAL A 126 -3.35 -4.41 18.78
CA VAL A 126 -4.22 -5.41 19.39
C VAL A 126 -3.47 -6.73 19.54
N GLU A 127 -3.93 -7.56 20.48
CA GLU A 127 -3.41 -8.90 20.70
C GLU A 127 -4.47 -9.92 20.32
N LEU A 128 -4.10 -10.88 19.47
CA LEU A 128 -5.00 -11.96 19.12
C LEU A 128 -4.99 -12.99 20.25
N ILE A 129 -5.96 -12.89 21.16
CA ILE A 129 -6.17 -13.90 22.19
C ILE A 129 -6.90 -15.08 21.54
N ILE A 130 -6.15 -16.12 21.17
CA ILE A 130 -6.74 -17.39 20.75
C ILE A 130 -7.13 -18.14 22.03
N PRO A 131 -8.43 -18.34 22.31
CA PRO A 131 -8.84 -19.09 23.48
C PRO A 131 -8.29 -20.51 23.41
N HIS A 132 -7.94 -21.09 24.56
CA HIS A 132 -7.55 -22.49 24.63
C HIS A 132 -8.67 -23.36 24.03
N SER A 133 -8.36 -23.98 22.89
CA SER A 133 -9.28 -24.91 22.26
C SER A 133 -9.44 -26.12 23.18
N THR A 134 -10.66 -26.36 23.65
CA THR A 134 -11.04 -27.62 24.29
C THR A 134 -11.30 -28.72 23.25
N VAL A 135 -11.22 -28.39 21.96
CA VAL A 135 -11.36 -29.35 20.87
C VAL A 135 -10.14 -30.28 20.90
N PRO A 136 -10.34 -31.59 21.07
CA PRO A 136 -9.23 -32.53 21.05
C PRO A 136 -8.47 -32.40 19.73
N LEU A 137 -7.14 -32.27 19.79
CA LEU A 137 -6.32 -32.36 18.60
C LEU A 137 -6.56 -33.73 17.95
N PRO A 138 -6.92 -33.78 16.65
CA PRO A 138 -7.12 -35.05 15.97
C PRO A 138 -5.80 -35.83 15.99
N ARG A 139 -5.81 -37.00 16.64
CA ARG A 139 -4.61 -37.84 16.83
C ARG A 139 -4.15 -38.53 15.55
N LYS A 140 -4.96 -38.45 14.51
CA LYS A 140 -4.66 -38.92 13.17
C LYS A 140 -5.00 -37.79 12.21
N PRO A 141 -4.21 -37.59 11.14
CA PRO A 141 -4.68 -36.75 10.05
C PRO A 141 -6.05 -37.28 9.62
N ASP A 142 -7.08 -36.44 9.74
CA ASP A 142 -8.28 -36.58 8.92
C ASP A 142 -7.83 -36.26 7.50
N TYR A 143 -7.05 -37.16 6.89
CA TYR A 143 -7.02 -37.25 5.46
C TYR A 143 -8.48 -37.36 5.08
N PHE A 144 -8.93 -36.36 4.33
CA PHE A 144 -10.17 -36.37 3.61
C PHE A 144 -10.40 -37.79 3.10
N VAL A 145 -11.29 -38.55 3.75
CA VAL A 145 -11.80 -39.77 3.12
C VAL A 145 -12.52 -39.19 1.92
N GLU A 146 -11.98 -39.40 0.72
CA GLU A 146 -12.65 -39.04 -0.52
C GLU A 146 -14.11 -39.45 -0.33
N ARG A 147 -15.01 -38.47 -0.25
CA ARG A 147 -16.44 -38.77 -0.29
C ARG A 147 -16.60 -39.66 -1.50
N GLU A 148 -17.12 -40.88 -1.32
CA GLU A 148 -17.45 -41.74 -2.45
C GLU A 148 -18.15 -40.87 -3.48
N VAL A 149 -17.48 -40.69 -4.62
CA VAL A 149 -17.90 -39.75 -5.64
C VAL A 149 -19.29 -40.19 -6.05
N ARG A 150 -20.33 -39.47 -5.61
CA ARG A 150 -21.76 -39.73 -5.90
C ARG A 150 -22.10 -39.60 -7.39
N SER A 151 -21.11 -39.55 -8.28
CA SER A 151 -21.32 -39.56 -9.71
C SER A 151 -21.39 -41.02 -10.18
N ARG A 152 -22.61 -41.42 -10.56
CA ARG A 152 -22.95 -42.68 -11.26
C ARG A 152 -22.01 -42.98 -12.45
N LYS A 153 -21.33 -41.96 -13.00
CA LYS A 153 -20.46 -42.05 -14.18
C LYS A 153 -19.17 -42.84 -13.94
N CYS A 154 -18.67 -42.95 -12.70
CA CYS A 154 -17.43 -43.71 -12.45
C CYS A 154 -17.64 -45.23 -12.32
N ARG A 155 -18.88 -45.72 -12.17
CA ARG A 155 -19.14 -47.17 -12.04
C ARG A 155 -19.19 -47.94 -13.35
N LEU A 156 -19.34 -47.25 -14.49
CA LEU A 156 -19.51 -47.89 -15.80
C LEU A 156 -18.19 -48.06 -16.56
N GLY A 157 -17.04 -47.67 -16.01
CA GLY A 157 -15.79 -47.68 -16.75
C GLY A 157 -15.75 -46.57 -17.81
N MET A 158 -14.57 -45.96 -17.93
CA MET A 158 -14.35 -44.81 -18.82
C MET A 158 -14.61 -45.17 -20.29
N ASP A 159 -14.35 -46.44 -20.65
CA ASP A 159 -14.53 -46.98 -22.01
C ASP A 159 -16.00 -47.03 -22.44
N ILE A 160 -16.91 -47.36 -21.50
CA ILE A 160 -18.36 -47.38 -21.77
C ILE A 160 -18.88 -45.94 -21.92
N CYS A 161 -18.35 -45.00 -21.14
CA CYS A 161 -18.70 -43.59 -21.27
C CYS A 161 -18.24 -43.00 -22.61
N ILE A 162 -17.03 -43.35 -23.06
CA ILE A 162 -16.50 -42.95 -24.37
C ILE A 162 -17.33 -43.57 -25.50
N ALA A 163 -17.68 -44.85 -25.41
CA ALA A 163 -18.52 -45.52 -26.39
C ALA A 163 -19.94 -44.91 -26.47
N TYR A 164 -20.52 -44.49 -25.35
CA TYR A 164 -21.83 -43.83 -25.32
C TYR A 164 -21.78 -42.41 -25.92
N TYR A 165 -20.69 -41.67 -25.66
CA TYR A 165 -20.48 -40.35 -26.25
C TYR A 165 -20.26 -40.43 -27.76
N ASN A 166 -19.52 -41.45 -28.21
CA ASN A 166 -19.25 -41.72 -29.62
C ASN A 166 -20.43 -42.38 -30.36
N LYS A 167 -21.47 -42.86 -29.67
CA LYS A 167 -22.76 -43.23 -30.31
C LYS A 167 -23.63 -42.04 -30.68
N SER A 168 -23.27 -40.81 -30.27
CA SER A 168 -23.88 -39.60 -30.83
C SER A 168 -23.36 -39.27 -32.24
N VAL A 169 -22.54 -40.16 -32.82
CA VAL A 169 -22.09 -40.14 -34.23
C VAL A 169 -23.22 -40.61 -35.15
N GLU A 170 -24.33 -39.85 -35.14
CA GLU A 170 -25.18 -39.65 -36.33
C GLU A 170 -25.08 -38.18 -36.78
N GLY A 171 -23.85 -37.65 -36.76
CA GLY A 171 -23.47 -36.45 -37.50
C GLY A 171 -23.83 -35.08 -36.91
N GLU A 172 -24.53 -34.99 -35.78
CA GLU A 172 -24.79 -33.70 -35.12
C GLU A 172 -23.86 -33.47 -33.92
N THR A 173 -22.97 -32.49 -34.02
CA THR A 173 -22.17 -32.03 -32.88
C THR A 173 -23.06 -31.36 -31.81
N ALA A 174 -22.64 -31.37 -30.54
CA ALA A 174 -23.36 -30.69 -29.45
C ALA A 174 -23.60 -29.19 -29.73
N VAL A 175 -22.74 -28.57 -30.54
CA VAL A 175 -22.90 -27.19 -31.02
C VAL A 175 -24.02 -27.08 -32.05
N MET A 176 -24.15 -28.04 -32.98
CA MET A 176 -25.26 -28.11 -33.94
C MET A 176 -26.60 -28.33 -33.24
N LYS A 177 -26.63 -29.20 -32.23
CA LYS A 177 -27.83 -29.44 -31.41
C LYS A 177 -28.28 -28.18 -30.66
N ARG A 178 -27.34 -27.42 -30.06
CA ARG A 178 -27.61 -26.14 -29.40
C ARG A 178 -28.07 -25.06 -30.38
N ARG A 179 -27.46 -24.97 -31.56
CA ARG A 179 -27.90 -24.03 -32.61
C ARG A 179 -29.32 -24.33 -33.07
N ARG A 180 -29.69 -25.60 -33.24
CA ARG A 180 -31.05 -25.99 -33.63
C ARG A 180 -32.09 -25.64 -32.56
N THR A 181 -31.81 -25.82 -31.27
CA THR A 181 -32.73 -25.41 -30.19
C THR A 181 -32.86 -23.89 -30.06
N VAL A 182 -31.80 -23.14 -30.35
CA VAL A 182 -31.84 -21.68 -30.34
C VAL A 182 -32.60 -21.15 -31.55
N PHE A 183 -32.33 -21.63 -32.77
CA PHE A 183 -33.04 -21.19 -33.98
C PHE A 183 -34.48 -21.72 -34.08
N GLY A 184 -34.78 -22.91 -33.54
CA GLY A 184 -36.15 -23.44 -33.49
C GLY A 184 -37.09 -22.65 -32.57
N ARG A 185 -36.55 -21.89 -31.60
CA ARG A 185 -37.34 -21.00 -30.74
C ARG A 185 -37.64 -19.65 -31.38
N VAL A 186 -36.83 -19.20 -32.34
CA VAL A 186 -37.03 -17.91 -33.03
C VAL A 186 -38.13 -18.02 -34.10
N ASN A 187 -38.25 -19.17 -34.77
CA ASN A 187 -39.29 -19.38 -35.79
C ASN A 187 -40.70 -19.74 -35.26
N MET A 188 -40.88 -19.86 -33.93
CA MET A 188 -42.20 -20.12 -33.31
C MET A 188 -42.78 -18.88 -32.60
N GLN A 189 -42.14 -17.71 -32.73
CA GLN A 189 -42.68 -16.43 -32.24
C GLN A 189 -43.07 -15.48 -33.39
N GLY A 190 -43.22 -16.01 -34.61
CA GLY A 190 -43.56 -15.26 -35.82
C GLY A 190 -44.68 -15.88 -36.66
N ILE A 191 -45.64 -16.55 -36.02
CA ILE A 191 -46.99 -16.83 -36.55
C ILE A 191 -47.98 -16.41 -35.47
#